data_AF-A0A0M3FKF5-F1
#
_entry.id   AF-A0A0M3FKF5-F1
#
_cell.length_a   1.000
_cell.length_b   1.000
_cell.length_c   1.000
_cell.angle_alpha   90.00
_cell.angle_beta   90.00
_cell.angle_gamma   90.00
#
_symmetry.space_group_name_H-M   'P 1'
#
loop_
_entity.id
_entity.type
_entity.pdbx_description
1 polymer ?
#
loop_
_entity_poly.entity_id
_entity_poly.type
_entity_poly.pdbx_seq_one_letter_code
_entity_poly.pdbx_strand_id
1 'polypeptide(L)'
;MIFNRGSAFIISYFLISLVNAGEIGAKLTSQIELLPSCSVNNNVVENNAANLNFGTIDFGEATTAFKGVLDASLVNNGNSGFQIECAGISTVKIIFGAGNNDSNIPASFSQNYYHALSNGRDFIAYNLLYGLNKQVIKANEAFILNDMNNKKNIDIFGQAAHDGSRISRGEYKDIVPITIEF
;
A
#
# COMPACT_ATOMS: atom_id res chain seq x y z
N MET A 1 104.95 35.21 16.75
CA MET A 1 103.96 34.42 15.99
C MET A 1 103.40 33.35 16.93
N ILE A 2 102.10 33.07 16.82
CA ILE A 2 101.28 32.07 17.52
C ILE A 2 100.43 32.62 18.69
N PHE A 3 99.12 32.60 18.42
CA PHE A 3 97.93 32.96 19.20
C PHE A 3 97.62 31.94 20.31
N ASN A 4 96.89 32.35 21.36
CA ASN A 4 95.58 31.70 21.61
C ASN A 4 94.65 32.58 22.48
N ARG A 5 93.55 33.06 21.89
CA ARG A 5 92.42 33.69 22.60
C ARG A 5 91.40 32.58 22.87
N GLY A 6 91.19 32.24 24.14
CA GLY A 6 90.15 31.30 24.54
C GLY A 6 88.78 31.97 24.50
N SER A 7 88.01 31.75 23.43
CA SER A 7 86.59 32.12 23.37
C SER A 7 85.75 30.96 23.93
N ALA A 8 85.12 31.17 25.08
CA ALA A 8 84.16 30.24 25.65
C ALA A 8 82.82 30.34 24.90
N PHE A 9 82.40 29.27 24.23
CA PHE A 9 81.07 29.13 23.66
C PHE A 9 80.13 28.54 24.72
N ILE A 10 79.09 29.29 25.11
CA ILE A 10 77.99 28.79 25.93
C ILE A 10 76.96 28.17 24.99
N ILE A 11 76.85 26.84 25.00
CA ILE A 11 75.81 26.10 24.26
C ILE A 11 74.59 26.00 25.19
N SER A 12 73.57 26.81 24.90
CA SER A 12 72.27 26.73 25.56
C SER A 12 71.50 25.52 25.04
N TYR A 13 71.31 24.49 25.88
CA TYR A 13 70.46 23.34 25.57
C TYR A 13 68.99 23.75 25.71
N PHE A 14 68.28 23.88 24.58
CA PHE A 14 66.81 23.94 24.57
C PHE A 14 66.26 22.53 24.82
N LEU A 15 65.71 22.29 26.01
CA LEU A 15 64.91 21.10 26.31
C LEU A 15 63.56 21.23 25.61
N ILE A 16 63.39 20.55 24.48
CA ILE A 16 62.10 20.42 23.81
C ILE A 16 61.36 19.28 24.51
N SER A 17 60.43 19.60 25.41
CA SER A 17 59.50 18.62 25.97
C SER A 17 58.55 18.16 24.87
N LEU A 18 58.70 16.92 24.41
CA LEU A 18 57.73 16.26 23.55
C LEU A 18 56.43 16.06 24.34
N VAL A 19 55.46 16.95 24.14
CA VAL A 19 54.09 16.72 24.61
C VAL A 19 53.47 15.72 23.63
N ASN A 20 53.28 14.48 24.09
CA ASN A 20 52.57 13.48 23.32
C ASN A 20 51.08 13.87 23.31
N ALA A 21 50.54 14.25 22.16
CA ALA A 21 49.10 14.42 22.00
C ALA A 21 48.48 13.03 22.08
N GLY A 22 47.97 12.66 23.26
CA GLY A 22 47.28 11.38 23.43
C GLY A 22 46.23 11.17 22.35
N GLU A 23 46.17 9.96 21.80
CA GLU A 23 45.14 9.60 20.83
C GLU A 23 43.74 9.80 21.43
N ILE A 24 42.99 10.73 20.85
CA ILE A 24 41.55 10.86 21.10
C ILE A 24 40.86 9.89 20.15
N GLY A 25 40.59 8.69 20.64
CA GLY A 25 39.78 7.70 19.93
C GLY A 25 38.30 7.86 20.28
N ALA A 26 37.45 8.14 19.29
CA ALA A 26 36.00 8.06 19.43
C ALA A 26 35.51 6.70 18.94
N LYS A 27 34.92 5.89 19.83
CA LYS A 27 34.26 4.62 19.46
C LYS A 27 32.80 4.89 19.14
N LEU A 28 32.48 5.02 17.86
CA LEU A 28 31.07 5.07 17.43
C LEU A 28 30.47 3.66 17.56
N THR A 29 29.48 3.51 18.43
CA THR A 29 28.64 2.30 18.48
C THR A 29 27.31 2.68 17.82
N SER A 30 27.14 2.37 16.55
CA SER A 30 25.86 2.55 15.85
C SER A 30 25.08 1.24 15.89
N GLN A 31 23.79 1.34 16.22
CA GLN A 31 22.81 0.25 16.09
C GLN A 31 21.83 0.63 14.98
N ILE A 32 21.62 -0.27 14.02
CA ILE A 32 20.60 -0.14 12.98
C ILE A 32 19.45 -1.07 13.36
N GLU A 33 18.27 -0.49 13.57
CA GLU A 33 17.04 -1.25 13.78
C GLU A 33 16.24 -1.29 12.49
N LEU A 34 15.82 -2.48 12.08
CA LEU A 34 14.94 -2.68 10.93
C LEU A 34 13.51 -2.72 11.44
N LEU A 35 12.74 -1.69 11.11
CA LEU A 35 11.33 -1.62 11.47
C LEU A 35 10.48 -2.42 10.47
N PRO A 36 9.39 -3.06 10.94
CA PRO A 36 8.43 -3.68 10.04
C PRO A 36 7.80 -2.65 9.10
N SER A 37 7.54 -3.06 7.86
CA SER A 37 6.91 -2.19 6.86
C SER A 37 6.16 -3.02 5.81
N CYS A 38 5.15 -2.41 5.22
CA CYS A 38 4.46 -2.96 4.06
C CYS A 38 4.62 -2.03 2.86
N SER A 39 4.54 -2.63 1.67
CA SER A 39 4.36 -1.92 0.42
C SER A 39 3.07 -2.36 -0.25
N VAL A 40 2.37 -1.40 -0.85
CA VAL A 40 1.16 -1.62 -1.64
C VAL A 40 1.45 -1.12 -3.05
N ASN A 41 1.23 -1.97 -4.05
CA ASN A 41 1.53 -1.66 -5.46
C ASN A 41 2.96 -1.11 -5.65
N ASN A 42 3.93 -1.75 -4.99
CA ASN A 42 5.35 -1.40 -4.97
C ASN A 42 5.69 -0.03 -4.34
N ASN A 43 4.75 0.59 -3.61
CA ASN A 43 5.00 1.81 -2.85
C ASN A 43 5.00 1.48 -1.36
N VAL A 44 6.07 1.83 -0.64
CA VAL A 44 6.11 1.70 0.81
C VAL A 44 5.02 2.59 1.41
N VAL A 45 4.20 2.01 2.29
CA VAL A 45 3.10 2.72 2.93
C VAL A 45 3.46 3.02 4.38
N GLU A 46 3.33 4.28 4.77
CA GLU A 46 3.48 4.70 6.15
C GLU A 46 2.25 4.32 6.98
N ASN A 47 2.42 4.28 8.30
CA ASN A 47 1.31 4.05 9.21
C ASN A 47 0.24 5.16 9.04
N ASN A 48 -1.03 4.77 9.01
CA ASN A 48 -2.18 5.65 8.77
C ASN A 48 -2.19 6.35 7.39
N ALA A 49 -1.48 5.81 6.39
CA ALA A 49 -1.62 6.28 5.01
C ALA A 49 -3.08 6.19 4.56
N ALA A 50 -3.58 7.28 3.99
CA ALA A 50 -4.96 7.40 3.50
C ALA A 50 -4.98 7.72 2.01
N ASN A 51 -6.14 7.51 1.37
CA ASN A 51 -6.37 7.82 -0.05
C ASN A 51 -5.43 7.07 -1.02
N LEU A 52 -5.01 5.86 -0.63
CA LEU A 52 -4.27 4.97 -1.52
C LEU A 52 -5.18 4.49 -2.66
N ASN A 53 -4.67 4.51 -3.89
CA ASN A 53 -5.40 3.99 -5.04
C ASN A 53 -5.06 2.50 -5.25
N PHE A 54 -6.04 1.65 -4.95
CA PHE A 54 -5.94 0.20 -5.14
C PHE A 54 -6.29 -0.26 -6.56
N GLY A 55 -6.91 0.60 -7.37
CA GLY A 55 -7.28 0.30 -8.75
C GLY A 55 -8.73 0.61 -9.07
N THR A 56 -9.14 0.27 -10.29
CA THR A 56 -10.49 0.49 -10.81
C THR A 56 -11.03 -0.80 -11.42
N ILE A 57 -12.32 -1.07 -11.20
CA ILE A 57 -13.07 -2.08 -11.95
C ILE A 57 -13.95 -1.33 -12.94
N ASP A 58 -13.72 -1.56 -14.24
CA ASP A 58 -14.52 -0.98 -15.31
C ASP A 58 -15.37 -2.07 -15.97
N PHE A 59 -16.70 -1.97 -15.80
CA PHE A 59 -17.67 -2.89 -16.39
C PHE A 59 -17.93 -2.62 -17.88
N GLY A 60 -17.37 -1.55 -18.43
CA GLY A 60 -17.55 -1.13 -19.81
C GLY A 60 -18.93 -0.51 -20.09
N GLU A 61 -19.28 -0.46 -21.38
CA GLU A 61 -20.55 0.10 -21.83
C GLU A 61 -21.64 -0.96 -21.94
N ALA A 62 -22.86 -0.60 -21.51
CA ALA A 62 -24.06 -1.42 -21.67
C ALA A 62 -25.26 -0.56 -22.07
N THR A 63 -26.29 -1.20 -22.63
CA THR A 63 -27.54 -0.51 -22.97
C THR A 63 -28.34 -0.17 -21.70
N THR A 64 -29.19 0.85 -21.74
CA THR A 64 -30.03 1.27 -20.60
C THR A 64 -31.13 0.28 -20.19
N ALA A 65 -31.14 -0.92 -20.77
CA ALA A 65 -32.06 -2.01 -20.45
C ALA A 65 -31.34 -3.36 -20.56
N PHE A 66 -30.03 -3.40 -20.27
CA PHE A 66 -29.30 -4.66 -20.29
C PHE A 66 -29.85 -5.62 -19.23
N LYS A 67 -29.88 -6.90 -19.59
CA LYS A 67 -30.33 -7.98 -18.74
C LYS A 67 -29.23 -9.03 -18.66
N GLY A 68 -28.85 -9.40 -17.45
CA GLY A 68 -27.81 -10.38 -17.19
C GLY A 68 -26.69 -9.77 -16.36
N VAL A 69 -25.47 -10.26 -16.62
CA VAL A 69 -24.30 -10.04 -15.79
C VAL A 69 -23.15 -9.50 -16.65
N LEU A 70 -22.43 -8.51 -16.12
CA LEU A 70 -21.19 -7.98 -16.65
C LEU A 70 -20.06 -8.32 -15.66
N ASP A 71 -19.02 -9.01 -16.14
CA ASP A 71 -17.84 -9.32 -15.35
C ASP A 71 -16.69 -8.36 -15.74
N ALA A 72 -15.90 -7.95 -14.75
CA ALA A 72 -14.71 -7.15 -14.94
C ALA A 72 -13.64 -7.51 -13.90
N SER A 73 -12.39 -7.13 -14.15
CA SER A 73 -11.28 -7.32 -13.21
C SER A 73 -10.85 -5.97 -12.64
N LEU A 74 -10.38 -5.96 -11.40
CA LEU A 74 -9.69 -4.82 -10.84
C LEU A 74 -8.38 -4.62 -11.60
N VAL A 75 -8.15 -3.40 -12.09
CA VAL A 75 -6.92 -3.02 -12.75
C VAL A 75 -6.22 -1.93 -11.95
N ASN A 76 -4.94 -2.13 -11.64
CA ASN A 76 -4.08 -1.13 -11.04
C ASN A 76 -2.84 -0.92 -11.92
N ASN A 77 -2.73 0.27 -12.55
CA ASN A 77 -1.58 0.63 -13.40
C ASN A 77 -1.23 -0.44 -14.47
N GLY A 78 -2.24 -1.09 -15.05
CA GLY A 78 -2.07 -2.14 -16.05
C GLY A 78 -1.90 -3.57 -15.51
N ASN A 79 -1.84 -3.76 -14.19
CA ASN A 79 -1.82 -5.07 -13.54
C ASN A 79 -3.23 -5.50 -13.12
N SER A 80 -3.49 -6.81 -13.14
CA SER A 80 -4.70 -7.40 -12.55
C SER A 80 -4.57 -7.47 -11.03
N GLY A 81 -5.55 -6.91 -10.32
CA GLY A 81 -5.53 -6.83 -8.87
C GLY A 81 -4.58 -5.75 -8.33
N PHE A 82 -4.26 -5.87 -7.05
CA PHE A 82 -3.24 -5.06 -6.39
C PHE A 82 -2.26 -5.93 -5.60
N GLN A 83 -1.08 -5.40 -5.33
CA GLN A 83 0.00 -6.17 -4.71
C GLN A 83 0.26 -5.68 -3.28
N ILE A 84 0.51 -6.62 -2.37
CA ILE A 84 1.00 -6.32 -1.02
C ILE A 84 2.24 -7.16 -0.74
N GLU A 85 3.26 -6.54 -0.17
CA GLU A 85 4.47 -7.21 0.31
C GLU A 85 4.89 -6.57 1.62
N CYS A 86 5.17 -7.37 2.65
CA CYS A 86 5.55 -6.85 3.96
C CYS A 86 6.83 -7.50 4.47
N ALA A 87 7.66 -6.70 5.15
CA ALA A 87 8.86 -7.15 5.84
C ALA A 87 8.62 -7.09 7.36
N GLY A 88 8.93 -8.18 8.07
CA GLY A 88 8.77 -8.25 9.53
C GLY A 88 7.32 -8.39 10.03
N ILE A 89 6.36 -8.59 9.12
CA ILE A 89 4.92 -8.79 9.40
C ILE A 89 4.53 -10.14 8.82
N SER A 90 3.94 -11.03 9.62
CA SER A 90 3.54 -12.37 9.17
C SER A 90 2.12 -12.43 8.61
N THR A 91 1.24 -11.54 9.08
CA THR A 91 -0.19 -11.57 8.80
C THR A 91 -0.72 -10.16 8.57
N VAL A 92 -1.56 -10.00 7.55
CA VAL A 92 -2.24 -8.75 7.22
C VAL A 92 -3.74 -9.02 7.16
N LYS A 93 -4.54 -8.11 7.71
CA LYS A 93 -6.00 -8.14 7.59
C LYS A 93 -6.45 -7.10 6.57
N ILE A 94 -7.24 -7.53 5.59
CA ILE A 94 -7.86 -6.67 4.58
C ILE A 94 -9.35 -6.63 4.82
N ILE A 95 -9.93 -5.44 4.82
CA ILE A 95 -11.37 -5.23 4.94
C ILE A 95 -11.83 -4.43 3.72
N PHE A 96 -12.81 -4.96 3.00
CA PHE A 96 -13.52 -4.22 1.95
C PHE A 96 -14.76 -3.60 2.57
N GLY A 97 -14.86 -2.28 2.56
CA GLY A 97 -16.01 -1.57 3.09
C GLY A 97 -17.27 -1.78 2.25
N ALA A 98 -18.36 -1.14 2.65
CA ALA A 98 -19.65 -1.31 2.00
C ALA A 98 -19.77 -0.58 0.64
N GLY A 99 -18.92 0.41 0.36
CA GLY A 99 -19.17 1.34 -0.74
C GLY A 99 -20.08 2.49 -0.30
N ASN A 100 -20.31 3.45 -1.20
CA ASN A 100 -21.12 4.63 -0.94
C ASN A 100 -22.62 4.38 -1.10
N ASN A 101 -23.02 3.29 -1.78
CA ASN A 101 -24.43 3.06 -2.13
C ASN A 101 -24.97 1.68 -1.70
N ASP A 102 -24.33 0.99 -0.75
CA ASP A 102 -24.74 -0.33 -0.24
C ASP A 102 -26.21 -0.40 0.20
N SER A 103 -26.74 0.67 0.78
CA SER A 103 -28.14 0.78 1.20
C SER A 103 -29.16 0.89 0.05
N ASN A 104 -28.71 1.02 -1.19
CA ASN A 104 -29.54 1.26 -2.38
C ASN A 104 -29.50 0.11 -3.39
N ILE A 105 -29.12 -1.10 -2.95
CA ILE A 105 -29.16 -2.30 -3.81
C ILE A 105 -30.61 -2.53 -4.26
N PRO A 106 -30.88 -2.63 -5.58
CA PRO A 106 -32.23 -2.90 -6.06
C PRO A 106 -32.83 -4.18 -5.46
N ALA A 107 -34.11 -4.13 -5.11
CA ALA A 107 -34.77 -5.19 -4.34
C ALA A 107 -34.74 -6.58 -5.01
N SER A 108 -34.67 -6.64 -6.34
CA SER A 108 -34.53 -7.90 -7.08
C SER A 108 -33.17 -8.58 -6.89
N PHE A 109 -32.16 -7.86 -6.39
CA PHE A 109 -30.79 -8.34 -6.23
C PHE A 109 -30.31 -8.40 -4.77
N SER A 110 -31.05 -7.81 -3.82
CA SER A 110 -30.62 -7.63 -2.42
C SER A 110 -30.32 -8.92 -1.64
N GLN A 111 -30.76 -10.09 -2.13
CA GLN A 111 -30.44 -11.38 -1.50
C GLN A 111 -29.02 -11.86 -1.80
N ASN A 112 -28.46 -11.49 -2.96
CA ASN A 112 -27.21 -12.07 -3.47
C ASN A 112 -26.13 -11.02 -3.79
N TYR A 113 -26.48 -9.74 -3.76
CA TYR A 113 -25.57 -8.63 -4.05
C TYR A 113 -25.38 -7.74 -2.82
N TYR A 114 -24.17 -7.19 -2.67
CA TYR A 114 -23.75 -6.46 -1.47
C TYR A 114 -23.33 -5.00 -1.73
N HIS A 115 -23.29 -4.58 -2.99
CA HIS A 115 -22.93 -3.21 -3.37
C HIS A 115 -23.81 -2.70 -4.51
N ALA A 116 -23.81 -1.37 -4.73
CA ALA A 116 -24.52 -0.76 -5.83
C ALA A 116 -23.73 0.39 -6.49
N LEU A 117 -23.72 0.42 -7.82
CA LEU A 117 -23.26 1.57 -8.59
C LEU A 117 -24.40 2.57 -8.73
N SER A 118 -24.10 3.87 -8.74
CA SER A 118 -25.10 4.93 -8.95
C SER A 118 -24.66 5.96 -9.98
N ASN A 119 -25.61 6.46 -10.77
CA ASN A 119 -25.45 7.69 -11.56
C ASN A 119 -26.07 8.93 -10.87
N GLY A 120 -26.45 8.80 -9.60
CA GLY A 120 -27.18 9.80 -8.81
C GLY A 120 -28.71 9.71 -8.92
N ARG A 121 -29.25 8.82 -9.75
CA ARG A 121 -30.69 8.58 -9.90
C ARG A 121 -31.07 7.12 -9.77
N ASP A 122 -30.43 6.27 -10.57
CA ASP A 122 -30.69 4.84 -10.64
C ASP A 122 -29.50 4.06 -10.06
N PHE A 123 -29.75 2.79 -9.71
CA PHE A 123 -28.76 1.92 -9.06
C PHE A 123 -28.62 0.60 -9.81
N ILE A 124 -27.39 0.10 -9.90
CA ILE A 124 -27.07 -1.20 -10.49
C ILE A 124 -26.37 -2.04 -9.41
N ALA A 125 -26.89 -3.23 -9.12
CA ALA A 125 -26.30 -4.13 -8.15
C ALA A 125 -24.96 -4.68 -8.65
N TYR A 126 -23.96 -4.78 -7.77
CA TYR A 126 -22.73 -5.49 -8.08
C TYR A 126 -22.11 -6.17 -6.85
N ASN A 127 -21.24 -7.13 -7.12
CA ASN A 127 -20.42 -7.81 -6.12
C ASN A 127 -18.94 -7.64 -6.44
N LEU A 128 -18.15 -7.60 -5.38
CA LEU A 128 -16.72 -7.85 -5.45
C LEU A 128 -16.48 -9.34 -5.20
N LEU A 129 -15.51 -9.91 -5.91
CA LEU A 129 -15.16 -11.32 -5.87
C LEU A 129 -13.65 -11.45 -5.65
N TYR A 130 -13.23 -12.26 -4.68
CA TYR A 130 -11.84 -12.50 -4.36
C TYR A 130 -11.34 -13.81 -4.98
N GLY A 131 -10.13 -13.75 -5.55
CA GLY A 131 -9.37 -14.91 -5.98
C GLY A 131 -9.97 -15.64 -7.19
N LEU A 132 -9.26 -16.69 -7.64
CA LEU A 132 -9.65 -17.48 -8.81
C LEU A 132 -10.94 -18.29 -8.60
N ASN A 133 -11.28 -18.59 -7.35
CA ASN A 133 -12.54 -19.23 -6.97
C ASN A 133 -13.73 -18.25 -6.96
N LYS A 134 -13.50 -16.96 -7.22
CA LYS A 134 -14.53 -15.91 -7.27
C LYS A 134 -15.40 -15.90 -6.00
N GLN A 135 -14.78 -16.00 -4.83
CA GLN A 135 -15.51 -15.92 -3.56
C GLN A 135 -16.12 -14.53 -3.40
N VAL A 136 -17.43 -14.44 -3.14
CA VAL A 136 -18.09 -13.15 -2.91
C VAL A 136 -17.52 -12.49 -1.66
N ILE A 137 -17.14 -11.22 -1.81
CA ILE A 137 -16.72 -10.36 -0.72
C ILE A 137 -17.94 -9.60 -0.23
N LYS A 138 -18.36 -9.84 1.01
CA LYS A 138 -19.44 -9.07 1.62
C LYS A 138 -18.91 -7.75 2.17
N ALA A 139 -19.81 -6.77 2.28
CA ALA A 139 -19.52 -5.51 2.91
C ALA A 139 -18.95 -5.71 4.33
N ASN A 140 -17.81 -5.09 4.60
CA ASN A 140 -17.06 -5.14 5.86
C ASN A 140 -16.56 -6.53 6.26
N GLU A 141 -16.49 -7.47 5.30
CA GLU A 141 -15.88 -8.77 5.52
C GLU A 141 -14.34 -8.66 5.57
N ALA A 142 -13.74 -9.32 6.55
CA ALA A 142 -12.29 -9.31 6.76
C ALA A 142 -11.63 -10.57 6.16
N PHE A 143 -10.56 -10.36 5.42
CA PHE A 143 -9.71 -11.39 4.84
C PHE A 143 -8.36 -11.38 5.53
N ILE A 144 -7.91 -12.55 5.98
CA ILE A 144 -6.61 -12.70 6.62
C ILE A 144 -5.63 -13.27 5.61
N LEU A 145 -4.61 -12.48 5.27
CA LEU A 145 -3.48 -12.91 4.46
C LEU A 145 -2.34 -13.35 5.37
N ASN A 146 -1.84 -14.55 5.14
CA ASN A 146 -0.69 -15.11 5.85
C ASN A 146 0.53 -15.19 4.92
N ASP A 147 1.68 -15.46 5.51
CA ASP A 147 2.97 -15.60 4.82
C ASP A 147 3.31 -14.37 3.97
N MET A 148 3.21 -13.19 4.59
CA MET A 148 3.49 -11.90 3.95
C MET A 148 4.98 -11.67 3.64
N ASN A 149 5.85 -12.63 4.00
CA ASN A 149 7.26 -12.67 3.62
C ASN A 149 7.50 -12.77 2.10
N ASN A 150 6.45 -13.05 1.32
CA ASN A 150 6.47 -13.02 -0.13
C ASN A 150 5.40 -12.04 -0.62
N LYS A 151 5.69 -11.36 -1.74
CA LYS A 151 4.70 -10.56 -2.46
C LYS A 151 3.43 -11.37 -2.76
N LYS A 152 2.29 -10.83 -2.38
CA LYS A 152 0.96 -11.37 -2.65
C LYS A 152 0.28 -10.52 -3.72
N ASN A 153 -0.28 -11.18 -4.73
CA ASN A 153 -1.23 -10.56 -5.65
C ASN A 153 -2.65 -10.78 -5.12
N ILE A 154 -3.41 -9.71 -5.00
CA ILE A 154 -4.79 -9.73 -4.53
C ILE A 154 -5.69 -9.53 -5.74
N ASP A 155 -6.12 -10.66 -6.32
CA ASP A 155 -7.01 -10.68 -7.47
C ASP A 155 -8.44 -10.39 -7.02
N ILE A 156 -8.99 -9.29 -7.53
CA ILE A 156 -10.36 -8.84 -7.29
C ILE A 156 -11.07 -8.73 -8.62
N PHE A 157 -12.30 -9.25 -8.67
CA PHE A 157 -13.18 -9.16 -9.82
C PHE A 157 -14.47 -8.45 -9.41
N GLY A 158 -15.09 -7.77 -10.36
CA GLY A 158 -16.43 -7.23 -10.21
C GLY A 158 -17.43 -8.05 -10.99
N GLN A 159 -18.64 -8.15 -10.46
CA GLN A 159 -19.78 -8.69 -11.17
C GLN A 159 -20.98 -7.76 -11.01
N ALA A 160 -21.34 -7.01 -12.05
CA ALA A 160 -22.52 -6.14 -12.07
C ALA A 160 -23.71 -6.86 -12.71
N ALA A 161 -24.91 -6.69 -12.16
CA ALA A 161 -26.10 -7.36 -12.63
C ALA A 161 -27.31 -6.42 -12.75
N HIS A 162 -28.14 -6.71 -13.75
CA HIS A 162 -29.35 -5.95 -14.02
C HIS A 162 -30.44 -6.83 -14.65
N ASP A 163 -31.70 -6.50 -14.41
CA ASP A 163 -32.86 -7.36 -14.75
C ASP A 163 -33.51 -7.04 -16.11
N GLY A 164 -33.05 -5.98 -16.77
CA GLY A 164 -33.55 -5.48 -18.05
C GLY A 164 -34.60 -4.38 -17.94
N SER A 165 -34.93 -3.93 -16.73
CA SER A 165 -35.73 -2.71 -16.54
C SER A 165 -35.03 -1.48 -17.13
N ARG A 166 -35.77 -0.40 -17.38
CA ARG A 166 -35.19 0.83 -17.94
C ARG A 166 -34.49 1.61 -16.83
N ILE A 167 -33.22 1.93 -17.06
CA ILE A 167 -32.43 2.84 -16.23
C ILE A 167 -32.00 4.08 -17.04
N SER A 168 -31.65 5.15 -16.35
CA SER A 168 -31.20 6.39 -16.99
C SER A 168 -29.82 6.21 -17.61
N ARG A 169 -29.61 6.83 -18.77
CA ARG A 169 -28.27 6.92 -19.36
C ARG A 169 -27.36 7.74 -18.46
N GLY A 170 -26.14 7.26 -18.23
CA GLY A 170 -25.13 7.98 -17.46
C GLY A 170 -23.99 7.07 -17.06
N GLU A 171 -23.02 7.64 -16.34
CA GLU A 171 -21.91 6.91 -15.75
C GLU A 171 -22.31 6.47 -14.34
N TYR A 172 -22.21 5.17 -14.05
CA TYR A 172 -22.55 4.59 -12.76
C TYR A 172 -21.28 4.31 -11.98
N LYS A 173 -21.18 4.85 -10.76
CA LYS A 173 -19.97 4.75 -9.93
C LYS A 173 -20.29 4.29 -8.51
N ASP A 174 -19.30 3.65 -7.91
CA ASP A 174 -19.20 3.47 -6.47
C ASP A 174 -17.73 3.56 -6.05
N ILE A 175 -17.46 3.84 -4.78
CA ILE A 175 -16.12 3.84 -4.19
C ILE A 175 -16.15 2.94 -2.97
N VAL A 176 -15.48 1.80 -3.05
CA VAL A 176 -15.33 0.87 -1.93
C VAL A 176 -14.04 1.19 -1.18
N PRO A 177 -14.09 1.63 0.09
CA PRO A 177 -12.88 1.83 0.88
C PRO A 177 -12.26 0.47 1.21
N ILE A 178 -10.94 0.38 1.14
CA ILE A 178 -10.18 -0.80 1.55
C ILE A 178 -9.30 -0.41 2.74
N THR A 179 -9.41 -1.16 3.83
CA THR A 179 -8.58 -0.99 5.02
C THR A 179 -7.62 -2.17 5.12
N ILE A 180 -6.35 -1.87 5.37
CA ILE A 180 -5.28 -2.86 5.56
C ILE A 180 -4.71 -2.64 6.96
N GLU A 181 -4.74 -3.69 7.79
CA GLU A 181 -4.23 -3.68 9.17
C GLU A 181 -3.05 -4.68 9.28
N PHE A 182 -1.95 -4.24 9.90
CA PHE A 182 -0.73 -5.02 10.14
C PHE A 182 0.01 -4.59 11.40
#